data_AF-A0A855X1H5-F1
#
_entry.id   AF-A0A855X1H5-F1
#
_cell.length_a   1.000
_cell.length_b   1.000
_cell.length_c   1.000
_cell.angle_alpha   90.00
_cell.angle_beta   90.00
_cell.angle_gamma   90.00
#
_symmetry.space_group_name_H-M   'P 1'
#
loop_
_entity.id
_entity.type
_entity.pdbx_description
1 polymer ?
#
loop_
_entity_poly.entity_id
_entity_poly.type
_entity_poly.pdbx_seq_one_letter_code
_entity_poly.pdbx_strand_id
1 'polypeptide(L)'
;MPHRIWIGMLSLIQAASAVAQDTLFFHGFKGREYFVLSSQSVTVRLTDTSWTPEILAGDYPELILTDKPDRMGLRVFAVQVRGSVNTDSLLTRLNGDDRIEFAIRGAVSRGGSEVFLDNSISIFLQSSSTRSVAEAALTKLHLAVKPMQENHPEFVAAVLQRSDLTNYRQILDTVGKLDPIRCVVPTFWSRYSLLSAPNDPWWSEQQHLWADKLNLEHAFDFALRTDSVSIHFFDDGVAIHEDFPQPFSITGYNWADERPQFTMGPYSKHAMGTTGVAYAKINNALGIAGYNNANFKVHVQQILVTGTDSTSYYRATDLNIYLAMVDAAQDGADIINHSWGYPQCDYDDPGGYIAAGLDTVYKLGVLTVAGAGNCRDDSLGCACVILPARGSHVLAVGGLNMGTNYRDVETSYGPELDVTTYSRDIPTLSLMGAKVFSNHTVSVVPSCDLLPVNYRCMTGTSISSPQAAAIAGLVLAKRPDFKNHPDTLSMILRYSTDDGAAPCALDTIRHDDEISYGRLDAYRALHAVSRGNVNNAGIIDLSDLTYLSSYLADNGPAPIPDMYIGDLNCDCQVTLADLSALVTYLTTPNATIALCFRFHN
;
A
#
# COMPACT_ATOMS: atom_id res chain seq x y z
N MET A 1 28.88 40.15 19.09
CA MET A 1 29.81 39.55 18.11
C MET A 1 28.97 39.01 16.96
N PRO A 2 28.85 39.74 15.83
CA PRO A 2 27.84 39.43 14.83
C PRO A 2 28.40 38.52 13.71
N HIS A 3 27.49 37.74 13.10
CA HIS A 3 27.63 36.96 11.86
C HIS A 3 28.54 35.70 11.85
N ARG A 4 27.96 34.56 12.26
CA ARG A 4 28.40 33.20 11.84
C ARG A 4 27.23 32.26 11.54
N ILE A 5 26.15 32.79 10.99
CA ILE A 5 25.01 32.01 10.49
C ILE A 5 24.80 32.50 9.05
N TRP A 6 24.78 31.58 8.08
CA TRP A 6 24.61 31.76 6.61
C TRP A 6 25.81 31.54 5.66
N ILE A 7 27.05 31.32 6.14
CA ILE A 7 28.17 31.07 5.19
C ILE A 7 28.28 29.59 4.76
N GLY A 8 27.70 28.64 5.50
CA GLY A 8 27.82 27.20 5.18
C GLY A 8 27.09 26.72 3.93
N MET A 9 26.07 27.43 3.43
CA MET A 9 25.37 27.09 2.18
C MET A 9 25.97 27.76 0.95
N LEU A 10 26.69 28.87 1.10
CA LEU A 10 27.37 29.56 0.00
C LEU A 10 28.81 29.09 -0.21
N SER A 11 29.49 28.59 0.83
CA SER A 11 30.87 28.09 0.69
C SER A 11 30.99 26.74 -0.04
N LEU A 12 29.88 26.07 -0.33
CA LEU A 12 29.84 24.91 -1.22
C LEU A 12 29.76 25.29 -2.71
N ILE A 13 29.46 26.55 -3.04
CA ILE A 13 29.27 27.00 -4.43
C ILE A 13 30.59 27.44 -5.09
N GLN A 14 31.68 27.67 -4.34
CA GLN A 14 32.88 28.35 -4.88
C GLN A 14 34.23 27.66 -4.69
N ALA A 15 34.28 26.40 -4.26
CA ALA A 15 35.56 25.69 -4.09
C ALA A 15 35.51 24.22 -4.53
N ALA A 16 35.18 23.96 -5.79
CA ALA A 16 35.54 22.71 -6.47
C ALA A 16 35.59 22.95 -7.98
N SER A 17 36.80 23.10 -8.52
CA SER A 17 37.04 23.10 -9.96
C SER A 17 36.77 21.70 -10.53
N ALA A 18 35.91 21.66 -11.55
CA ALA A 18 35.68 20.57 -12.50
C ALA A 18 35.20 19.21 -11.91
N VAL A 19 33.99 18.83 -12.31
CA VAL A 19 33.33 17.51 -12.11
C VAL A 19 32.62 17.31 -10.76
N ALA A 20 31.54 18.06 -10.52
CA ALA A 20 30.32 17.63 -9.79
C ALA A 20 29.46 18.88 -9.50
N GLN A 21 28.41 19.12 -10.30
CA GLN A 21 27.36 20.07 -9.91
C GLN A 21 26.51 19.42 -8.81
N ASP A 22 26.73 19.86 -7.57
CA ASP A 22 25.72 20.09 -6.52
C ASP A 22 24.66 18.98 -6.27
N THR A 23 25.11 17.76 -5.98
CA THR A 23 24.25 16.73 -5.37
C THR A 23 24.35 16.80 -3.84
N LEU A 24 23.42 17.47 -3.17
CA LEU A 24 23.22 17.29 -1.72
C LEU A 24 22.50 15.96 -1.51
N PHE A 25 23.09 15.05 -0.75
CA PHE A 25 22.49 13.75 -0.43
C PHE A 25 21.32 13.95 0.53
N PHE A 26 20.11 13.55 0.15
CA PHE A 26 18.95 13.46 1.04
C PHE A 26 18.40 12.03 0.96
N HIS A 27 18.28 11.35 2.09
CA HIS A 27 17.81 9.96 2.15
C HIS A 27 16.29 9.93 2.34
N GLY A 28 15.57 9.28 1.43
CA GLY A 28 14.15 8.95 1.60
C GLY A 28 13.99 7.76 2.55
N PHE A 29 12.83 7.65 3.21
CA PHE A 29 12.60 6.66 4.26
C PHE A 29 12.59 5.19 3.76
N LYS A 30 12.60 4.94 2.45
CA LYS A 30 12.50 3.60 1.83
C LYS A 30 13.28 3.49 0.52
N GLY A 31 14.61 3.45 0.60
CA GLY A 31 15.48 3.21 -0.55
C GLY A 31 16.12 4.46 -1.14
N ARG A 32 17.08 4.24 -2.06
CA ARG A 32 17.94 5.27 -2.65
C ARG A 32 17.16 6.15 -3.64
N GLU A 33 16.49 7.19 -3.17
CA GLU A 33 16.10 8.30 -4.02
C GLU A 33 17.01 9.51 -3.79
N TYR A 34 17.56 10.05 -4.89
CA TYR A 34 18.35 11.26 -4.87
C TYR A 34 17.39 12.45 -5.03
N PHE A 35 17.48 13.42 -4.11
CA PHE A 35 16.72 14.66 -4.21
C PHE A 35 17.66 15.84 -4.45
N VAL A 36 17.21 16.81 -5.23
CA VAL A 36 17.93 18.07 -5.46
C VAL A 36 17.05 19.20 -4.96
N LEU A 37 17.66 20.18 -4.29
CA LEU A 37 16.94 21.38 -3.88
C LEU A 37 16.43 22.10 -5.13
N SER A 38 15.13 22.35 -5.16
CA SER A 38 14.50 23.00 -6.30
C SER A 38 14.81 24.49 -6.29
N SER A 39 15.11 25.01 -7.47
CA SER A 39 15.06 26.45 -7.72
C SER A 39 13.64 26.95 -7.98
N GLN A 40 12.67 26.05 -8.18
CA GLN A 40 11.31 26.35 -8.62
C GLN A 40 10.22 25.82 -7.69
N SER A 41 10.56 25.37 -6.47
CA SER A 41 9.56 24.99 -5.47
C SER A 41 9.98 25.41 -4.06
N VAL A 42 8.96 25.65 -3.23
CA VAL A 42 9.09 25.96 -1.81
C VAL A 42 8.10 25.13 -1.00
N THR A 43 8.47 24.79 0.23
CA THR A 43 7.56 24.18 1.20
C THR A 43 7.24 25.20 2.28
N VAL A 44 5.96 25.43 2.53
CA VAL A 44 5.45 26.44 3.45
C VAL A 44 4.57 25.78 4.51
N ARG A 45 4.70 26.20 5.77
CA ARG A 45 3.80 25.81 6.84
C ARG A 45 3.04 27.00 7.42
N LEU A 46 1.74 26.86 7.60
CA LEU A 46 0.86 27.92 8.13
C LEU A 46 0.69 27.85 9.65
N THR A 47 0.52 29.00 10.29
CA THR A 47 0.43 29.13 11.75
C THR A 47 -0.93 28.73 12.33
N ASP A 48 -2.05 28.98 11.62
CA ASP A 48 -3.42 28.60 12.04
C ASP A 48 -4.32 28.14 10.88
N THR A 49 -5.53 27.66 11.21
CA THR A 49 -6.50 27.06 10.25
C THR A 49 -7.34 28.08 9.48
N SER A 50 -7.24 29.37 9.81
CA SER A 50 -7.92 30.44 9.07
C SER A 50 -7.17 30.83 7.79
N TRP A 51 -5.92 30.39 7.65
CA TRP A 51 -5.08 30.61 6.48
C TRP A 51 -5.11 29.41 5.54
N THR A 52 -5.26 29.67 4.24
CA THR A 52 -5.23 28.65 3.20
C THR A 52 -4.18 29.01 2.14
N PRO A 53 -3.70 28.03 1.36
CA PRO A 53 -2.82 28.30 0.23
C PRO A 53 -3.40 29.33 -0.75
N GLU A 54 -4.72 29.36 -0.96
CA GLU A 54 -5.42 30.33 -1.81
C GLU A 54 -5.27 31.77 -1.32
N ILE A 55 -5.36 31.99 0.00
CA ILE A 55 -5.14 33.30 0.60
C ILE A 55 -3.67 33.72 0.39
N LEU A 56 -2.75 32.77 0.53
CA LEU A 56 -1.32 33.01 0.40
C LEU A 56 -0.92 33.32 -1.05
N ALA A 57 -1.46 32.61 -2.04
CA ALA A 57 -1.22 32.88 -3.46
C ALA A 57 -1.84 34.21 -3.92
N GLY A 58 -2.90 34.68 -3.26
CA GLY A 58 -3.44 36.03 -3.46
C GLY A 58 -2.43 37.13 -3.12
N ASP A 59 -1.66 36.94 -2.05
CA ASP A 59 -0.65 37.90 -1.58
C ASP A 59 0.74 37.70 -2.21
N TYR A 60 1.02 36.49 -2.70
CA TYR A 60 2.26 36.09 -3.33
C TYR A 60 1.99 35.52 -4.74
N PRO A 61 1.76 36.38 -5.76
CA PRO A 61 1.40 35.95 -7.12
C PRO A 61 2.51 35.16 -7.83
N GLU A 62 3.73 35.16 -7.28
CA GLU A 62 4.86 34.34 -7.69
C GLU A 62 4.66 32.85 -7.40
N LEU A 63 3.78 32.52 -6.46
CA LEU A 63 3.42 31.17 -6.09
C LEU A 63 2.36 30.60 -7.04
N ILE A 64 2.61 29.40 -7.54
CA ILE A 64 1.65 28.59 -8.26
C ILE A 64 1.18 27.53 -7.28
N LEU A 65 -0.11 27.58 -6.94
CA LEU A 65 -0.72 26.58 -6.09
C LEU A 65 -0.73 25.24 -6.80
N THR A 66 -0.32 24.22 -6.07
CA THR A 66 -0.53 22.84 -6.46
C THR A 66 -1.82 22.37 -5.76
N ASP A 67 -2.66 21.59 -6.45
CA ASP A 67 -3.99 21.14 -5.95
C ASP A 67 -3.91 20.14 -4.77
N LYS A 68 -2.84 20.13 -3.97
CA LYS A 68 -2.55 19.03 -3.04
C LYS A 68 -2.69 19.46 -1.57
N PRO A 69 -3.64 18.84 -0.82
CA PRO A 69 -3.92 19.21 0.56
C PRO A 69 -2.86 18.71 1.54
N ASP A 70 -2.91 19.31 2.73
CA ASP A 70 -2.20 18.94 3.94
C ASP A 70 -2.37 17.44 4.28
N ARG A 71 -1.28 16.68 4.17
CA ARG A 71 -1.29 15.21 4.35
C ARG A 71 -1.47 14.73 5.78
N MET A 72 -1.34 15.61 6.78
CA MET A 72 -1.26 15.21 8.19
C MET A 72 -2.06 16.11 9.15
N GLY A 73 -2.85 17.05 8.63
CA GLY A 73 -3.43 18.11 9.47
C GLY A 73 -2.37 19.03 10.09
N LEU A 74 -1.19 19.15 9.46
CA LEU A 74 -0.02 19.91 9.90
C LEU A 74 0.12 21.27 9.20
N ARG A 75 -0.72 21.54 8.20
CA ARG A 75 -0.77 22.76 7.39
C ARG A 75 0.54 23.02 6.64
N VAL A 76 1.17 21.95 6.15
CA VAL A 76 2.39 22.01 5.34
C VAL A 76 2.03 21.81 3.88
N PHE A 77 2.45 22.73 3.03
CA PHE A 77 2.10 22.78 1.61
C PHE A 77 3.36 22.88 0.75
N ALA A 78 3.41 22.10 -0.33
CA ALA A 78 4.39 22.26 -1.39
C ALA A 78 3.81 23.22 -2.44
N VAL A 79 4.58 24.25 -2.80
CA VAL A 79 4.13 25.31 -3.69
C VAL A 79 5.17 25.53 -4.78
N GLN A 80 4.72 25.61 -6.03
CA GLN A 80 5.61 25.91 -7.14
C GLN A 80 5.88 27.42 -7.21
N VAL A 81 7.06 27.75 -7.71
CA VAL A 81 7.51 29.13 -7.90
C VAL A 81 7.63 29.36 -9.40
N ARG A 82 7.01 30.45 -9.90
CA ARG A 82 7.14 30.84 -11.31
C ARG A 82 8.63 30.95 -11.69
N GLY A 83 9.01 30.34 -12.82
CA GLY A 83 10.41 30.14 -13.22
C GLY A 83 11.29 31.40 -13.39
N SER A 84 10.73 32.61 -13.31
CA SER A 84 11.46 33.89 -13.36
C SER A 84 11.79 34.49 -11.99
N VAL A 85 11.39 33.85 -10.88
CA VAL A 85 11.46 34.42 -9.53
C VAL A 85 12.68 33.91 -8.79
N ASN A 86 13.39 34.81 -8.07
CA ASN A 86 14.49 34.43 -7.19
C ASN A 86 13.94 33.83 -5.89
N THR A 87 14.07 32.52 -5.77
CA THR A 87 13.55 31.73 -4.64
C THR A 87 14.16 32.10 -3.28
N ASP A 88 15.40 32.57 -3.21
CA ASP A 88 15.99 33.00 -1.92
C ASP A 88 15.36 34.29 -1.39
N SER A 89 15.07 35.23 -2.29
CA SER A 89 14.37 36.47 -1.94
C SER A 89 12.93 36.19 -1.51
N LEU A 90 12.26 35.27 -2.22
CA LEU A 90 10.93 34.81 -1.86
C LEU A 90 10.90 34.14 -0.49
N LEU A 91 11.83 33.22 -0.21
CA LEU A 91 11.92 32.55 1.09
C LEU A 91 12.18 33.51 2.25
N THR A 92 12.96 34.57 2.01
CA THR A 92 13.18 35.61 3.03
C THR A 92 11.88 36.35 3.35
N ARG A 93 11.07 36.67 2.33
CA ARG A 93 9.75 37.30 2.51
C ARG A 93 8.77 36.36 3.22
N LEU A 94 8.69 35.10 2.79
CA LEU A 94 7.78 34.12 3.36
C LEU A 94 8.11 33.85 4.85
N ASN A 95 9.38 33.69 5.19
CA ASN A 95 9.80 33.50 6.59
C ASN A 95 9.69 34.77 7.47
N GLY A 96 9.35 35.91 6.88
CA GLY A 96 9.06 37.15 7.61
C GLY A 96 7.57 37.43 7.78
N ASP A 97 6.70 36.55 7.28
CA ASP A 97 5.25 36.67 7.40
C ASP A 97 4.77 35.92 8.64
N ASP A 98 4.09 36.59 9.56
CA ASP A 98 3.60 36.01 10.83
C ASP A 98 2.55 34.90 10.62
N ARG A 99 2.02 34.76 9.41
CA ARG A 99 1.10 33.67 9.01
C ARG A 99 1.85 32.38 8.66
N ILE A 100 3.15 32.46 8.46
CA ILE A 100 4.01 31.38 8.00
C ILE A 100 4.96 30.98 9.13
N GLU A 101 4.76 29.76 9.63
CA GLU A 101 5.59 29.20 10.71
C GLU A 101 7.02 28.94 10.20
N PHE A 102 7.13 28.43 8.97
CA PHE A 102 8.37 28.38 8.22
C PHE A 102 8.13 28.25 6.71
N ALA A 103 9.11 28.69 5.94
CA ALA A 103 9.25 28.39 4.52
C ALA A 103 10.67 27.89 4.22
N ILE A 104 10.79 26.79 3.48
CA ILE A 104 12.08 26.21 3.06
C ILE A 104 12.06 25.96 1.55
N ARG A 105 13.24 25.79 0.93
CA ARG A 105 13.31 25.32 -0.45
C ARG A 105 12.62 23.95 -0.52
N GLY A 106 11.77 23.79 -1.52
CA GLY A 106 11.26 22.48 -1.87
C GLY A 106 12.40 21.65 -2.46
N ALA A 107 12.23 20.34 -2.44
CA ALA A 107 13.11 19.43 -3.16
C ALA A 107 12.33 18.80 -4.32
N VAL A 108 13.08 18.28 -5.28
CA VAL A 108 12.56 17.43 -6.35
C VAL A 108 13.36 16.15 -6.38
N SER A 109 12.71 15.03 -6.69
CA SER A 109 13.44 13.79 -6.98
C SER A 109 14.28 13.95 -8.23
N ARG A 110 15.25 13.06 -8.44
CA ARG A 110 16.05 13.00 -9.69
C ARG A 110 15.17 12.87 -10.95
N GLY A 111 13.94 12.36 -10.81
CA GLY A 111 12.93 12.28 -11.87
C GLY A 111 12.02 13.51 -11.97
N GLY A 112 12.35 14.63 -11.30
CA GLY A 112 11.58 15.88 -11.37
C GLY A 112 10.26 15.86 -10.57
N SER A 113 9.98 14.80 -9.81
CA SER A 113 8.77 14.73 -8.99
C SER A 113 8.93 15.58 -7.72
N GLU A 114 7.91 16.38 -7.40
CA GLU A 114 7.86 17.15 -6.16
C GLU A 114 7.88 16.23 -4.94
N VAL A 115 8.63 16.62 -3.90
CA VAL A 115 8.70 15.89 -2.64
C VAL A 115 8.11 16.68 -1.48
N PHE A 116 7.47 15.99 -0.56
CA PHE A 116 6.79 16.53 0.62
C PHE A 116 7.66 16.43 1.86
N LEU A 117 7.49 17.35 2.80
CA LEU A 117 8.21 17.32 4.07
C LEU A 117 7.73 16.15 4.95
N ASP A 118 8.67 15.36 5.47
CA ASP A 118 8.42 14.31 6.46
C ASP A 118 8.30 14.87 7.88
N ASN A 119 7.70 14.10 8.79
CA ASN A 119 7.78 14.33 10.24
C ASN A 119 9.12 13.90 10.85
N SER A 120 10.18 13.81 10.05
CA SER A 120 11.51 13.43 10.50
C SER A 120 12.59 14.38 9.97
N ILE A 121 13.76 14.28 10.59
CA ILE A 121 14.96 15.01 10.20
C ILE A 121 16.10 14.02 9.95
N SER A 122 16.87 14.32 8.90
CA SER A 122 18.04 13.56 8.49
C SER A 122 19.29 14.22 9.07
N ILE A 123 20.11 13.45 9.78
CA ILE A 123 21.25 13.94 10.54
C ILE A 123 22.52 13.27 10.02
N PHE A 124 23.43 14.09 9.52
CA PHE A 124 24.75 13.66 9.06
C PHE A 124 25.77 13.93 10.15
N LEU A 125 26.52 12.91 10.52
CA LEU A 125 27.57 12.98 11.52
C LEU A 125 28.89 13.40 10.89
N GLN A 126 29.78 13.97 11.71
CA GLN A 126 31.15 14.24 11.29
C GLN A 126 31.93 12.94 11.00
N SER A 127 31.62 11.87 11.74
CA SER A 127 32.21 10.54 11.55
C SER A 127 31.30 9.44 12.11
N SER A 128 31.35 8.26 11.50
CA SER A 128 30.63 7.05 11.94
C SER A 128 30.93 6.65 13.39
N SER A 129 32.14 6.92 13.88
CA SER A 129 32.55 6.63 15.26
C SER A 129 31.80 7.46 16.32
N THR A 130 31.11 8.53 15.90
CA THR A 130 30.46 9.49 16.79
C THR A 130 28.94 9.25 16.94
N ARG A 131 28.43 8.20 16.30
CA ARG A 131 27.00 7.85 16.26
C ARG A 131 26.36 7.76 17.63
N SER A 132 26.93 6.98 18.54
CA SER A 132 26.36 6.79 19.87
C SER A 132 26.28 8.08 20.68
N VAL A 133 27.20 9.04 20.44
CA VAL A 133 27.18 10.36 21.09
C VAL A 133 26.04 11.22 20.53
N ALA A 134 25.85 11.20 19.21
CA ALA A 134 24.76 11.92 18.56
C ALA A 134 23.38 11.36 18.97
N GLU A 135 23.21 10.03 18.97
CA GLU A 135 21.96 9.38 19.39
C GLU A 135 21.59 9.72 20.85
N ALA A 136 22.58 9.76 21.74
CA ALA A 136 22.39 10.19 23.12
C ALA A 136 22.00 11.68 23.23
N ALA A 137 22.58 12.55 22.41
CA ALA A 137 22.24 13.97 22.38
C ALA A 137 20.82 14.22 21.86
N LEU A 138 20.38 13.47 20.84
CA LEU A 138 19.02 13.52 20.30
C LEU A 138 17.99 13.00 21.31
N THR A 139 18.32 11.92 22.02
CA THR A 139 17.47 11.38 23.09
C THR A 139 17.25 12.40 24.22
N LYS A 140 18.27 13.21 24.57
CA LYS A 140 18.13 14.30 25.55
C LYS A 140 17.20 15.43 25.08
N LEU A 141 17.03 15.57 23.77
CA LEU A 141 16.06 16.49 23.17
C LEU A 141 14.67 15.84 23.00
N HIS A 142 14.46 14.65 23.57
CA HIS A 142 13.23 13.86 23.44
C HIS A 142 12.89 13.46 21.99
N LEU A 143 13.89 13.47 21.10
CA LEU A 143 13.72 13.03 19.72
C LEU A 143 13.91 11.53 19.61
N ALA A 144 12.93 10.84 19.02
CA ALA A 144 12.99 9.40 18.82
C ALA A 144 13.91 9.06 17.64
N VAL A 145 15.05 8.42 17.93
CA VAL A 145 15.98 7.96 16.90
C VAL A 145 15.41 6.73 16.20
N LYS A 146 15.39 6.72 14.87
CA LYS A 146 15.02 5.53 14.09
C LYS A 146 16.27 4.70 13.76
N PRO A 147 16.30 3.40 14.08
CA PRO A 147 17.33 2.50 13.59
C PRO A 147 17.19 2.39 12.07
N MET A 148 18.29 2.57 11.35
CA MET A 148 18.30 2.38 9.90
C MET A 148 18.87 1.02 9.54
N GLN A 149 18.20 0.35 8.60
CA GLN A 149 18.73 -0.84 7.95
C GLN A 149 19.81 -0.41 6.93
N GLU A 150 21.07 -0.72 7.29
CA GLU A 150 22.25 -0.91 6.42
C GLU A 150 23.07 0.30 5.86
N ASN A 151 24.40 0.09 5.93
CA ASN A 151 25.55 0.67 5.20
C ASN A 151 26.01 2.15 5.32
N HIS A 152 25.38 3.01 6.13
CA HIS A 152 25.89 4.37 6.38
C HIS A 152 25.97 4.72 7.88
N PRO A 153 27.04 4.31 8.58
CA PRO A 153 27.16 4.52 10.03
C PRO A 153 27.31 5.99 10.44
N GLU A 154 27.66 6.88 9.51
CA GLU A 154 27.68 8.35 9.64
C GLU A 154 26.30 9.02 9.52
N PHE A 155 25.21 8.26 9.36
CA PHE A 155 23.87 8.80 9.17
C PHE A 155 22.90 8.33 10.26
N VAL A 156 22.05 9.25 10.74
CA VAL A 156 21.00 9.01 11.74
C VAL A 156 19.73 9.75 11.31
N ALA A 157 18.56 9.15 11.54
CA ALA A 157 17.26 9.82 11.38
C ALA A 157 16.57 9.97 12.74
N ALA A 158 15.91 11.10 12.95
CA ALA A 158 15.11 11.36 14.16
C ALA A 158 13.68 11.77 13.80
N VAL A 159 12.71 11.14 14.45
CA VAL A 159 11.28 11.43 14.29
C VAL A 159 10.88 12.53 15.24
N LEU A 160 10.09 13.48 14.74
CA LEU A 160 9.50 14.56 15.50
C LEU A 160 8.08 14.18 15.92
N GLN A 161 7.73 14.42 17.18
CA GLN A 161 6.35 14.25 17.63
C GLN A 161 5.47 15.41 17.15
N ARG A 162 4.14 15.23 17.17
CA ARG A 162 3.19 16.27 16.71
C ARG A 162 3.39 17.62 17.41
N SER A 163 3.77 17.63 18.68
CA SER A 163 4.10 18.84 19.46
C SER A 163 5.37 19.53 18.99
N ASP A 164 6.35 18.76 18.52
CA ASP A 164 7.68 19.23 18.12
C ASP A 164 7.62 19.92 16.75
N LEU A 165 6.66 19.49 15.94
CA LEU A 165 6.45 20.03 14.61
C LEU A 165 6.15 21.54 14.63
N THR A 166 5.57 22.09 15.69
CA THR A 166 5.29 23.54 15.85
C THR A 166 6.56 24.38 16.04
N ASN A 167 7.70 23.74 16.29
CA ASN A 167 9.00 24.37 16.47
C ASN A 167 10.03 23.78 15.49
N TYR A 168 9.58 23.26 14.35
CA TYR A 168 10.40 22.49 13.40
C TYR A 168 11.73 23.19 13.05
N ARG A 169 11.66 24.49 12.75
CA ARG A 169 12.85 25.33 12.45
C ARG A 169 13.81 25.43 13.64
N GLN A 170 13.28 25.65 14.83
CA GLN A 170 14.08 25.75 16.05
C GLN A 170 14.77 24.42 16.38
N ILE A 171 14.12 23.29 16.07
CA ILE A 171 14.70 21.96 16.24
C ILE A 171 15.85 21.75 15.27
N LEU A 172 15.69 22.05 13.98
CA LEU A 172 16.79 22.00 13.01
C LEU A 172 17.98 22.87 13.47
N ASP A 173 17.71 24.09 13.94
CA ASP A 173 18.74 25.00 14.44
C ASP A 173 19.44 24.49 15.70
N THR A 174 18.71 23.81 16.58
CA THR A 174 19.24 23.25 17.84
C THR A 174 20.08 22.02 17.55
N VAL A 175 19.55 21.08 16.76
CA VAL A 175 20.23 19.84 16.39
C VAL A 175 21.47 20.13 15.55
N GLY A 176 21.39 21.05 14.58
CA GLY A 176 22.52 21.42 13.73
C GLY A 176 23.70 22.07 14.46
N LYS A 177 23.52 22.47 15.74
CA LYS A 177 24.59 23.03 16.59
C LYS A 177 25.21 22.01 17.53
N LEU A 178 24.70 20.79 17.60
CA LEU A 178 25.25 19.75 18.47
C LEU A 178 26.54 19.19 17.87
N ASP A 179 27.57 19.05 18.69
CA ASP A 179 28.72 18.19 18.37
C ASP A 179 28.30 16.74 18.69
N PRO A 180 28.38 15.76 17.76
CA PRO A 180 29.23 15.65 16.56
C PRO A 180 28.48 15.78 15.22
N ILE A 181 27.41 16.57 15.15
CA ILE A 181 26.57 16.69 13.95
C ILE A 181 27.25 17.60 12.93
N ARG A 182 27.40 17.11 11.69
CA ARG A 182 27.95 17.85 10.55
C ARG A 182 26.89 18.74 9.91
N CYS A 183 25.71 18.18 9.66
CA CYS A 183 24.55 18.93 9.21
C CYS A 183 23.27 18.16 9.54
N VAL A 184 22.17 18.91 9.63
CA VAL A 184 20.81 18.39 9.75
C VAL A 184 19.99 19.00 8.64
N VAL A 185 19.15 18.17 8.03
CA VAL A 185 18.26 18.59 6.95
C VAL A 185 16.87 18.02 7.17
N PRO A 186 15.84 18.70 6.67
CA PRO A 186 14.52 18.11 6.59
C PRO A 186 14.55 16.80 5.79
N THR A 187 13.79 15.81 6.23
CA THR A 187 13.55 14.60 5.44
C THR A 187 12.36 14.85 4.53
N PHE A 188 12.40 14.33 3.31
CA PHE A 188 11.32 14.48 2.34
C PHE A 188 10.82 13.12 1.83
N TRP A 189 9.54 13.04 1.50
CA TRP A 189 8.87 11.93 0.84
C TRP A 189 8.60 12.26 -0.62
N SER A 190 8.89 11.34 -1.53
CA SER A 190 8.46 11.50 -2.91
C SER A 190 6.93 11.48 -3.06
N ARG A 191 6.48 12.02 -4.19
CA ARG A 191 5.09 12.28 -4.58
C ARG A 191 4.16 11.06 -4.56
N TYR A 192 4.66 9.86 -4.29
CA TYR A 192 3.95 8.58 -4.40
C TYR A 192 2.87 8.31 -3.33
N SER A 193 2.37 9.32 -2.61
CA SER A 193 1.08 9.17 -1.94
C SER A 193 0.18 10.36 -2.28
N LEU A 194 -0.70 10.10 -3.20
CA LEU A 194 -1.76 10.94 -3.70
C LEU A 194 -3.06 10.61 -2.97
N LEU A 195 -3.04 10.37 -1.66
CA LEU A 195 -4.18 10.48 -0.74
C LEU A 195 -3.65 10.70 0.69
N SER A 196 -4.39 11.47 1.50
CA SER A 196 -4.20 11.46 2.95
C SER A 196 -4.47 10.05 3.46
N ALA A 197 -3.74 9.61 4.48
CA ALA A 197 -4.01 8.35 5.15
C ALA A 197 -5.53 8.21 5.39
N PRO A 198 -6.12 7.01 5.19
CA PRO A 198 -7.54 6.80 5.37
C PRO A 198 -8.05 7.39 6.68
N ASN A 199 -9.21 8.05 6.63
CA ASN A 199 -9.75 8.79 7.78
C ASN A 199 -10.38 7.87 8.85
N ASP A 200 -10.28 6.56 8.66
CA ASP A 200 -10.72 5.49 9.54
C ASP A 200 -9.94 5.56 10.89
N PRO A 201 -10.61 5.72 12.04
CA PRO A 201 -9.99 5.94 13.35
C PRO A 201 -8.92 4.92 13.76
N TRP A 202 -9.00 3.69 13.26
CA TRP A 202 -8.07 2.61 13.59
C TRP A 202 -7.04 2.32 12.48
N TRP A 203 -6.92 3.19 11.47
CA TRP A 203 -5.92 3.06 10.41
C TRP A 203 -4.48 2.94 10.94
N SER A 204 -4.15 3.62 12.04
CA SER A 204 -2.82 3.54 12.69
C SER A 204 -2.46 2.12 13.14
N GLU A 205 -3.46 1.27 13.34
CA GLU A 205 -3.28 -0.12 13.77
C GLU A 205 -3.23 -1.10 12.59
N GLN A 206 -3.64 -0.67 11.41
CA GLN A 206 -3.63 -1.48 10.19
C GLN A 206 -2.31 -1.37 9.44
N GLN A 207 -1.21 -1.59 10.16
CA GLN A 207 0.14 -1.40 9.61
C GLN A 207 0.39 -2.26 8.37
N HIS A 208 -0.27 -3.41 8.25
CA HIS A 208 -0.18 -4.32 7.10
C HIS A 208 -0.54 -3.65 5.76
N LEU A 209 -1.32 -2.56 5.79
CA LEU A 209 -1.78 -1.83 4.61
C LEU A 209 -0.83 -0.70 4.17
N TRP A 210 0.16 -0.35 4.99
CA TRP A 210 1.03 0.80 4.74
C TRP A 210 1.98 0.61 3.56
N ALA A 211 2.55 1.72 3.10
CA ALA A 211 3.43 1.79 1.92
C ALA A 211 4.66 0.85 1.89
N ASP A 212 5.16 0.33 3.02
CA ASP A 212 6.30 -0.63 3.09
C ASP A 212 5.84 -2.06 3.38
N LYS A 213 4.55 -2.29 3.26
CA LYS A 213 3.89 -3.53 3.63
C LYS A 213 3.16 -4.04 2.38
N LEU A 214 1.84 -4.12 2.39
CA LEU A 214 1.09 -4.45 1.17
C LEU A 214 0.87 -3.24 0.27
N ASN A 215 1.36 -2.06 0.66
CA ASN A 215 1.40 -0.85 -0.15
C ASN A 215 0.03 -0.42 -0.68
N LEU A 216 -1.01 -0.67 0.12
CA LEU A 216 -2.38 -0.32 -0.21
C LEU A 216 -2.59 1.20 -0.15
N GLU A 217 -1.89 1.87 0.77
CA GLU A 217 -1.90 3.34 0.89
C GLU A 217 -1.63 4.03 -0.45
N HIS A 218 -0.59 3.62 -1.18
CA HIS A 218 -0.27 4.19 -2.48
C HIS A 218 -1.16 3.61 -3.60
N ALA A 219 -1.65 2.39 -3.45
CA ALA A 219 -2.57 1.78 -4.41
C ALA A 219 -3.87 2.58 -4.57
N PHE A 220 -4.33 3.26 -3.51
CA PHE A 220 -5.51 4.13 -3.58
C PHE A 220 -5.33 5.37 -4.46
N ASP A 221 -4.09 5.70 -4.83
CA ASP A 221 -3.81 6.83 -5.71
C ASP A 221 -4.27 6.57 -7.14
N PHE A 222 -4.47 5.32 -7.54
CA PHE A 222 -4.89 4.99 -8.91
C PHE A 222 -6.39 5.15 -9.07
N ALA A 223 -6.80 5.93 -10.08
CA ALA A 223 -8.20 6.03 -10.46
C ALA A 223 -8.68 4.71 -11.07
N LEU A 224 -9.79 4.19 -10.57
CA LEU A 224 -10.40 2.93 -11.01
C LEU A 224 -11.41 3.18 -12.14
N ARG A 225 -11.69 2.15 -12.95
CA ARG A 225 -12.59 2.22 -14.11
C ARG A 225 -14.01 1.76 -13.81
N THR A 226 -14.17 0.86 -12.85
CA THR A 226 -15.47 0.30 -12.49
C THR A 226 -15.55 -0.02 -11.02
N ASP A 227 -16.77 0.00 -10.50
CA ASP A 227 -17.17 -0.54 -9.22
C ASP A 227 -17.75 -1.96 -9.29
N SER A 228 -17.90 -2.52 -10.50
CA SER A 228 -18.65 -3.75 -10.74
C SER A 228 -17.85 -5.04 -10.58
N VAL A 229 -16.95 -5.12 -9.60
CA VAL A 229 -16.20 -6.35 -9.29
C VAL A 229 -16.95 -7.17 -8.25
N SER A 230 -17.23 -8.44 -8.53
CA SER A 230 -17.90 -9.37 -7.62
C SER A 230 -16.93 -10.33 -6.95
N ILE A 231 -16.92 -10.36 -5.61
CA ILE A 231 -16.09 -11.27 -4.81
C ILE A 231 -16.99 -12.15 -3.94
N HIS A 232 -16.87 -13.47 -4.10
CA HIS A 232 -17.63 -14.46 -3.35
C HIS A 232 -16.77 -15.12 -2.28
N PHE A 233 -17.13 -14.98 -1.01
CA PHE A 233 -16.44 -15.59 0.13
C PHE A 233 -17.16 -16.87 0.54
N PHE A 234 -16.42 -17.97 0.63
CA PHE A 234 -16.96 -19.25 1.08
C PHE A 234 -16.53 -19.46 2.53
N ASP A 235 -17.43 -19.26 3.49
CA ASP A 235 -17.07 -19.15 4.91
C ASP A 235 -18.28 -19.43 5.84
N ASP A 236 -18.22 -19.00 7.11
CA ASP A 236 -19.25 -19.24 8.14
C ASP A 236 -20.40 -18.22 8.17
N GLY A 237 -20.37 -17.20 7.30
CA GLY A 237 -21.41 -16.18 7.15
C GLY A 237 -21.07 -14.83 7.80
N VAL A 238 -21.73 -13.75 7.37
CA VAL A 238 -21.52 -12.40 7.91
C VAL A 238 -22.80 -11.78 8.47
N ALA A 239 -22.64 -10.82 9.37
CA ALA A 239 -23.68 -9.99 9.94
C ALA A 239 -23.45 -8.51 9.58
N ILE A 240 -24.47 -7.68 9.82
CA ILE A 240 -24.34 -6.23 9.70
C ILE A 240 -23.24 -5.69 10.63
N HIS A 241 -22.51 -4.71 10.14
CA HIS A 241 -21.43 -4.04 10.85
C HIS A 241 -21.33 -2.58 10.39
N GLU A 242 -20.90 -1.67 11.26
CA GLU A 242 -20.78 -0.23 10.96
C GLU A 242 -19.83 0.06 9.78
N ASP A 243 -18.77 -0.71 9.66
CA ASP A 243 -17.78 -0.57 8.57
C ASP A 243 -18.18 -1.25 7.27
N PHE A 244 -19.28 -2.01 7.22
CA PHE A 244 -19.78 -2.47 5.92
C PHE A 244 -20.59 -1.36 5.22
N PRO A 245 -20.56 -1.29 3.88
CA PRO A 245 -21.39 -0.35 3.12
C PRO A 245 -22.85 -0.40 3.55
N GLN A 246 -23.46 0.77 3.67
CA GLN A 246 -24.85 0.95 4.09
C GLN A 246 -25.71 1.46 2.91
N PRO A 247 -26.93 0.92 2.70
CA PRO A 247 -27.54 -0.18 3.46
C PRO A 247 -26.79 -1.51 3.28
N PHE A 248 -26.77 -2.34 4.31
CA PHE A 248 -26.10 -3.65 4.28
C PHE A 248 -26.57 -4.47 3.07
N SER A 249 -25.63 -4.77 2.16
CA SER A 249 -25.90 -5.31 0.82
C SER A 249 -25.24 -6.65 0.55
N ILE A 250 -24.61 -7.26 1.55
CA ILE A 250 -24.00 -8.58 1.38
C ILE A 250 -25.12 -9.62 1.27
N THR A 251 -25.09 -10.39 0.19
CA THR A 251 -26.04 -11.49 -0.07
C THR A 251 -25.33 -12.84 0.01
N GLY A 252 -26.04 -13.94 -0.19
CA GLY A 252 -25.49 -15.26 0.08
C GLY A 252 -26.52 -16.36 0.24
N TYR A 253 -26.04 -17.60 0.26
CA TYR A 253 -26.83 -18.82 0.39
C TYR A 253 -26.16 -19.76 1.41
N ASN A 254 -26.96 -20.46 2.21
CA ASN A 254 -26.47 -21.48 3.14
C ASN A 254 -26.48 -22.85 2.45
N TRP A 255 -25.29 -23.32 2.07
CA TRP A 255 -25.05 -24.61 1.43
C TRP A 255 -24.89 -25.77 2.41
N ALA A 256 -24.73 -25.46 3.70
CA ALA A 256 -24.68 -26.46 4.76
C ALA A 256 -26.08 -26.98 5.13
N ASP A 257 -27.11 -26.10 5.05
CA ASP A 257 -28.52 -26.45 5.30
C ASP A 257 -29.44 -26.30 4.08
N GLU A 258 -28.89 -25.88 2.94
CA GLU A 258 -29.60 -25.63 1.68
C GLU A 258 -30.75 -24.63 1.83
N ARG A 259 -30.45 -23.41 2.31
CA ARG A 259 -31.44 -22.33 2.52
C ARG A 259 -30.99 -20.98 1.95
N PRO A 260 -31.92 -20.14 1.44
CA PRO A 260 -31.60 -18.83 0.85
C PRO A 260 -31.06 -17.77 1.81
N GLN A 261 -31.01 -18.03 3.11
CA GLN A 261 -30.55 -17.08 4.13
C GLN A 261 -29.42 -17.72 4.93
N PHE A 262 -28.26 -17.08 4.94
CA PHE A 262 -27.18 -17.46 5.85
C PHE A 262 -27.60 -17.11 7.27
N THR A 263 -27.58 -18.12 8.16
CA THR A 263 -27.98 -17.96 9.56
C THR A 263 -26.72 -17.78 10.39
N MET A 264 -26.58 -16.61 11.00
CA MET A 264 -25.46 -16.30 11.88
C MET A 264 -25.67 -16.94 13.25
N GLY A 265 -24.89 -17.97 13.56
CA GLY A 265 -24.74 -18.44 14.94
C GLY A 265 -24.03 -17.38 15.80
N PRO A 266 -24.23 -17.38 17.13
CA PRO A 266 -23.58 -16.42 18.03
C PRO A 266 -22.04 -16.55 18.05
N TYR A 267 -21.51 -17.65 17.49
CA TYR A 267 -20.07 -17.92 17.35
C TYR A 267 -19.58 -17.84 15.90
N SER A 268 -20.44 -17.47 14.95
CA SER A 268 -20.07 -17.30 13.54
C SER A 268 -19.33 -15.98 13.39
N LYS A 269 -18.01 -16.07 13.50
CA LYS A 269 -17.15 -14.90 13.57
C LYS A 269 -16.06 -14.96 12.52
N HIS A 270 -15.75 -16.12 11.94
CA HIS A 270 -14.59 -16.27 11.06
C HIS A 270 -14.73 -15.36 9.82
N ALA A 271 -15.84 -15.48 9.10
CA ALA A 271 -16.12 -14.72 7.89
C ALA A 271 -16.26 -13.21 8.14
N MET A 272 -16.71 -12.81 9.34
CA MET A 272 -16.71 -11.38 9.71
C MET A 272 -15.33 -10.77 9.57
N GLY A 273 -14.30 -11.49 10.02
CA GLY A 273 -12.93 -11.00 9.91
C GLY A 273 -12.32 -11.19 8.52
N THR A 274 -12.62 -12.29 7.82
CA THR A 274 -12.09 -12.50 6.46
C THR A 274 -12.73 -11.55 5.44
N THR A 275 -14.04 -11.34 5.53
CA THR A 275 -14.76 -10.35 4.71
C THR A 275 -14.41 -8.94 5.17
N GLY A 276 -14.26 -8.72 6.47
CA GLY A 276 -13.91 -7.42 7.05
C GLY A 276 -12.60 -6.85 6.51
N VAL A 277 -11.53 -7.65 6.47
CA VAL A 277 -10.23 -7.19 5.98
C VAL A 277 -10.32 -6.78 4.49
N ALA A 278 -11.07 -7.52 3.68
CA ALA A 278 -11.23 -7.22 2.26
C ALA A 278 -12.22 -6.08 1.97
N TYR A 279 -13.32 -5.99 2.73
CA TYR A 279 -14.52 -5.26 2.33
C TYR A 279 -14.93 -4.09 3.23
N ALA A 280 -14.28 -3.90 4.39
CA ALA A 280 -14.54 -2.74 5.22
C ALA A 280 -14.43 -1.45 4.39
N LYS A 281 -15.42 -0.58 4.55
CA LYS A 281 -15.55 0.65 3.79
C LYS A 281 -14.50 1.63 4.27
N ILE A 282 -13.60 1.96 3.36
CA ILE A 282 -12.57 2.96 3.59
C ILE A 282 -13.15 4.39 3.63
N ASN A 283 -12.50 5.28 4.37
CA ASN A 283 -12.76 6.71 4.40
C ASN A 283 -14.18 7.09 4.86
N ASN A 284 -14.81 6.25 5.68
CA ASN A 284 -16.15 6.50 6.23
C ASN A 284 -16.12 7.17 7.62
N ALA A 285 -14.94 7.54 8.14
CA ALA A 285 -14.68 8.08 9.47
C ALA A 285 -15.10 7.16 10.63
N LEU A 286 -15.23 5.86 10.38
CA LEU A 286 -15.56 4.82 11.35
C LEU A 286 -14.48 3.75 11.31
N GLY A 287 -14.28 3.06 12.43
CA GLY A 287 -13.61 1.77 12.42
C GLY A 287 -12.26 1.65 11.71
N ILE A 288 -12.18 0.60 10.90
CA ILE A 288 -11.01 0.20 10.12
C ILE A 288 -11.25 0.42 8.62
N ALA A 289 -10.17 0.60 7.86
CA ALA A 289 -10.19 0.61 6.41
C ALA A 289 -10.07 -0.83 5.85
N GLY A 290 -10.89 -1.18 4.87
CA GLY A 290 -10.67 -2.36 4.03
C GLY A 290 -10.02 -1.97 2.69
N TYR A 291 -9.98 -2.93 1.77
CA TYR A 291 -9.52 -2.71 0.39
C TYR A 291 -10.63 -2.13 -0.50
N ASN A 292 -11.82 -1.89 0.04
CA ASN A 292 -13.02 -1.51 -0.70
C ASN A 292 -13.06 -0.01 -1.10
N ASN A 293 -12.03 0.46 -1.81
CA ASN A 293 -12.09 1.74 -2.55
C ASN A 293 -12.72 1.57 -3.95
N ALA A 294 -12.99 0.32 -4.34
CA ALA A 294 -13.54 -0.06 -5.63
C ALA A 294 -15.04 -0.42 -5.56
N ASN A 295 -15.73 -0.18 -4.44
CA ASN A 295 -17.16 -0.48 -4.27
C ASN A 295 -17.53 -1.92 -4.68
N PHE A 296 -16.74 -2.91 -4.25
CA PHE A 296 -16.95 -4.31 -4.57
C PHE A 296 -18.38 -4.77 -4.28
N LYS A 297 -18.90 -5.68 -5.10
CA LYS A 297 -20.07 -6.49 -4.76
C LYS A 297 -19.57 -7.72 -4.02
N VAL A 298 -20.05 -7.91 -2.79
CA VAL A 298 -19.63 -9.03 -1.95
C VAL A 298 -20.80 -9.97 -1.70
N HIS A 299 -20.54 -11.24 -1.93
CA HIS A 299 -21.46 -12.35 -1.68
C HIS A 299 -20.77 -13.33 -0.73
N VAL A 300 -21.53 -13.93 0.19
CA VAL A 300 -21.02 -14.95 1.11
C VAL A 300 -21.77 -16.26 0.90
N GLN A 301 -21.07 -17.26 0.41
CA GLN A 301 -21.56 -18.62 0.31
C GLN A 301 -21.28 -19.33 1.64
N GLN A 302 -22.31 -19.47 2.48
CA GLN A 302 -22.14 -20.08 3.80
C GLN A 302 -22.00 -21.60 3.64
N ILE A 303 -20.79 -22.10 3.83
CA ILE A 303 -20.43 -23.52 3.73
C ILE A 303 -20.08 -24.14 5.09
N LEU A 304 -19.89 -23.31 6.10
CA LEU A 304 -19.78 -23.71 7.50
C LEU A 304 -20.90 -23.06 8.30
N VAL A 305 -21.45 -23.79 9.27
CA VAL A 305 -22.36 -23.21 10.25
C VAL A 305 -21.84 -23.56 11.63
N THR A 306 -21.65 -22.52 12.44
CA THR A 306 -21.35 -22.68 13.87
C THR A 306 -22.65 -22.79 14.65
N GLY A 307 -22.71 -23.75 15.57
CA GLY A 307 -23.86 -24.02 16.40
C GLY A 307 -23.98 -23.05 17.57
N THR A 308 -24.77 -23.45 18.58
CA THR A 308 -25.06 -22.61 19.76
C THR A 308 -23.94 -22.60 20.81
N ASP A 309 -22.84 -23.30 20.56
CA ASP A 309 -21.64 -23.28 21.39
C ASP A 309 -20.38 -23.20 20.51
N SER A 310 -19.21 -22.95 21.12
CA SER A 310 -17.95 -22.77 20.38
C SER A 310 -17.35 -24.05 19.80
N THR A 311 -18.00 -25.20 19.96
CA THR A 311 -17.47 -26.53 19.59
C THR A 311 -18.33 -27.27 18.57
N SER A 312 -19.59 -26.89 18.44
CA SER A 312 -20.52 -27.41 17.45
C SER A 312 -20.33 -26.67 16.14
N TYR A 313 -19.87 -27.36 15.11
CA TYR A 313 -19.91 -26.87 13.74
C TYR A 313 -20.31 -28.00 12.81
N TYR A 314 -21.02 -27.68 11.74
CA TYR A 314 -21.20 -28.58 10.61
C TYR A 314 -20.84 -27.86 9.32
N ARG A 315 -20.38 -28.65 8.35
CA ARG A 315 -19.89 -28.20 7.05
C ARG A 315 -20.80 -28.77 5.97
N ALA A 316 -21.00 -27.99 4.91
CA ALA A 316 -21.57 -28.49 3.66
C ALA A 316 -20.80 -29.72 3.17
N THR A 317 -21.49 -30.64 2.51
CA THR A 317 -20.83 -31.77 1.85
C THR A 317 -19.91 -31.26 0.73
N ASP A 318 -18.88 -32.02 0.35
CA ASP A 318 -17.99 -31.61 -0.74
C ASP A 318 -18.76 -31.44 -2.07
N LEU A 319 -19.85 -32.19 -2.28
CA LEU A 319 -20.77 -31.98 -3.40
C LEU A 319 -21.49 -30.64 -3.31
N ASN A 320 -21.98 -30.24 -2.14
CA ASN A 320 -22.62 -28.93 -1.96
C ASN A 320 -21.62 -27.78 -2.11
N ILE A 321 -20.36 -27.96 -1.71
CA ILE A 321 -19.30 -26.98 -1.95
C ILE A 321 -18.97 -26.86 -3.43
N TYR A 322 -18.93 -27.99 -4.16
CA TYR A 322 -18.83 -27.99 -5.63
C TYR A 322 -19.98 -27.21 -6.26
N LEU A 323 -21.23 -27.48 -5.87
CA LEU A 323 -22.41 -26.78 -6.40
C LEU A 323 -22.36 -25.28 -6.07
N ALA A 324 -21.93 -24.92 -4.87
CA ALA A 324 -21.74 -23.54 -4.45
C ALA A 324 -20.71 -22.80 -5.31
N MET A 325 -19.58 -23.44 -5.64
CA MET A 325 -18.55 -22.88 -6.53
C MET A 325 -19.12 -22.62 -7.93
N VAL A 326 -19.84 -23.59 -8.48
CA VAL A 326 -20.46 -23.47 -9.80
C VAL A 326 -21.54 -22.38 -9.82
N ASP A 327 -22.41 -22.33 -8.81
CA ASP A 327 -23.45 -21.32 -8.66
C ASP A 327 -22.85 -19.91 -8.55
N ALA A 328 -21.83 -19.73 -7.70
CA ALA A 328 -21.11 -18.46 -7.58
C ALA A 328 -20.51 -17.98 -8.92
N ALA A 329 -19.86 -18.88 -9.65
CA ALA A 329 -19.31 -18.54 -10.97
C ALA A 329 -20.40 -18.20 -12.00
N GLN A 330 -21.53 -18.90 -11.97
CA GLN A 330 -22.67 -18.63 -12.85
C GLN A 330 -23.41 -17.33 -12.49
N ASP A 331 -23.41 -16.94 -11.21
CA ASP A 331 -23.94 -15.66 -10.72
C ASP A 331 -23.01 -14.47 -11.00
N GLY A 332 -21.89 -14.70 -11.70
CA GLY A 332 -20.98 -13.66 -12.16
C GLY A 332 -19.92 -13.26 -11.13
N ALA A 333 -19.52 -14.17 -10.24
CA ALA A 333 -18.31 -13.99 -9.43
C ALA A 333 -17.11 -13.74 -10.36
N ASP A 334 -16.38 -12.65 -10.11
CA ASP A 334 -15.08 -12.44 -10.76
C ASP A 334 -13.96 -13.16 -9.97
N ILE A 335 -14.13 -13.21 -8.65
CA ILE A 335 -13.17 -13.79 -7.70
C ILE A 335 -13.92 -14.63 -6.67
N ILE A 336 -13.41 -15.82 -6.37
CA ILE A 336 -13.86 -16.67 -5.26
C ILE A 336 -12.74 -16.80 -4.22
N ASN A 337 -13.04 -16.50 -2.96
CA ASN A 337 -12.11 -16.62 -1.84
C ASN A 337 -12.45 -17.81 -0.95
N HIS A 338 -11.44 -18.63 -0.66
CA HIS A 338 -11.51 -19.78 0.24
C HIS A 338 -10.56 -19.60 1.43
N SER A 339 -11.11 -19.14 2.56
CA SER A 339 -10.39 -19.01 3.82
C SER A 339 -10.59 -20.23 4.74
N TRP A 340 -10.77 -21.40 4.14
CA TRP A 340 -10.93 -22.71 4.78
C TRP A 340 -10.00 -23.73 4.10
N GLY A 341 -9.79 -24.88 4.71
CA GLY A 341 -9.03 -25.96 4.08
C GLY A 341 -9.19 -27.30 4.80
N TYR A 342 -8.66 -28.35 4.17
CA TYR A 342 -8.65 -29.68 4.77
C TYR A 342 -7.60 -29.80 5.87
N PRO A 343 -7.89 -30.53 6.96
CA PRO A 343 -6.99 -30.64 8.10
C PRO A 343 -5.77 -31.52 7.82
N GLN A 344 -5.68 -32.22 6.68
CA GLN A 344 -4.60 -33.16 6.38
C GLN A 344 -3.91 -32.86 5.06
N CYS A 345 -2.59 -33.01 5.08
CA CYS A 345 -1.71 -32.97 3.94
C CYS A 345 -1.63 -34.34 3.28
N ASP A 346 -2.56 -34.61 2.36
CA ASP A 346 -2.57 -35.85 1.60
C ASP A 346 -2.36 -35.55 0.10
N TYR A 347 -1.11 -35.61 -0.35
CA TYR A 347 -0.79 -35.40 -1.76
C TYR A 347 -1.41 -36.45 -2.70
N ASP A 348 -1.78 -37.62 -2.17
CA ASP A 348 -2.42 -38.69 -2.91
C ASP A 348 -3.95 -38.51 -3.00
N ASP A 349 -4.55 -37.67 -2.16
CA ASP A 349 -5.96 -37.27 -2.29
C ASP A 349 -6.10 -36.20 -3.39
N PRO A 350 -6.77 -36.51 -4.52
CA PRO A 350 -6.99 -35.54 -5.59
C PRO A 350 -8.05 -34.49 -5.24
N GLY A 351 -8.71 -34.56 -4.08
CA GLY A 351 -9.70 -33.58 -3.61
C GLY A 351 -11.12 -33.77 -4.15
N GLY A 352 -11.34 -34.79 -5.00
CA GLY A 352 -12.66 -35.18 -5.50
C GLY A 352 -13.50 -34.02 -6.04
N TYR A 353 -14.67 -33.79 -5.43
CA TYR A 353 -15.59 -32.72 -5.82
C TYR A 353 -14.99 -31.32 -5.68
N ILE A 354 -14.07 -31.10 -4.73
CA ILE A 354 -13.43 -29.80 -4.56
C ILE A 354 -12.55 -29.49 -5.75
N ALA A 355 -11.66 -30.41 -6.16
CA ALA A 355 -10.82 -30.21 -7.34
C ALA A 355 -11.63 -30.05 -8.63
N ALA A 356 -12.72 -30.81 -8.77
CA ALA A 356 -13.65 -30.65 -9.91
C ALA A 356 -14.33 -29.26 -9.91
N GLY A 357 -14.65 -28.71 -8.73
CA GLY A 357 -15.21 -27.38 -8.57
C GLY A 357 -14.22 -26.30 -8.99
N LEU A 358 -12.98 -26.38 -8.49
CA LEU A 358 -11.88 -25.48 -8.84
C LEU A 358 -11.62 -25.43 -10.36
N ASP A 359 -11.55 -26.59 -11.01
CA ASP A 359 -11.40 -26.68 -12.48
C ASP A 359 -12.62 -26.08 -13.23
N THR A 360 -13.82 -26.29 -12.70
CA THR A 360 -15.04 -25.74 -13.31
C THR A 360 -15.09 -24.22 -13.22
N VAL A 361 -14.78 -23.62 -12.06
CA VAL A 361 -14.79 -22.15 -11.91
C VAL A 361 -13.68 -21.48 -12.70
N TYR A 362 -12.51 -22.12 -12.81
CA TYR A 362 -11.43 -21.67 -13.68
C TYR A 362 -11.88 -21.62 -15.15
N LYS A 363 -12.54 -22.68 -15.64
CA LYS A 363 -13.10 -22.72 -17.01
C LYS A 363 -14.18 -21.67 -17.26
N LEU A 364 -14.87 -21.22 -16.20
CA LEU A 364 -15.82 -20.13 -16.24
C LEU A 364 -15.14 -18.74 -16.13
N GLY A 365 -13.82 -18.69 -16.02
CA GLY A 365 -13.04 -17.45 -16.01
C GLY A 365 -12.89 -16.80 -14.64
N VAL A 366 -13.23 -17.51 -13.56
CA VAL A 366 -13.21 -16.97 -12.19
C VAL A 366 -11.84 -17.22 -11.55
N LEU A 367 -11.26 -16.19 -10.96
CA LEU A 367 -10.04 -16.34 -10.16
C LEU A 367 -10.41 -16.97 -8.81
N THR A 368 -9.78 -18.11 -8.47
CA THR A 368 -9.91 -18.68 -7.13
C THR A 368 -8.69 -18.34 -6.29
N VAL A 369 -8.90 -17.86 -5.07
CA VAL A 369 -7.87 -17.47 -4.11
C VAL A 369 -8.08 -18.26 -2.82
N ALA A 370 -7.03 -18.87 -2.27
CA ALA A 370 -7.16 -19.71 -1.08
C ALA A 370 -5.96 -19.59 -0.14
N GLY A 371 -6.22 -19.70 1.17
CA GLY A 371 -5.16 -19.67 2.18
C GLY A 371 -4.36 -20.97 2.22
N ALA A 372 -3.03 -20.89 2.28
CA ALA A 372 -2.14 -22.04 2.13
C ALA A 372 -2.31 -23.14 3.19
N GLY A 373 -2.76 -22.76 4.40
CA GLY A 373 -3.03 -23.66 5.54
C GLY A 373 -2.38 -23.15 6.82
N ASN A 374 -2.88 -23.62 7.97
CA ASN A 374 -2.31 -23.30 9.27
C ASN A 374 -1.79 -24.58 9.93
N CYS A 375 -0.51 -24.61 10.33
CA CYS A 375 0.19 -25.79 10.84
C CYS A 375 0.44 -25.71 12.37
N ARG A 376 -0.55 -25.19 13.12
CA ARG A 376 -0.43 -24.98 14.58
C ARG A 376 -0.20 -26.25 15.41
N ASP A 377 -0.41 -27.43 14.81
CA ASP A 377 -0.12 -28.71 15.42
C ASP A 377 1.08 -29.36 14.74
N ASP A 378 2.11 -29.63 15.54
CA ASP A 378 3.38 -30.32 15.29
C ASP A 378 3.27 -31.73 14.67
N SER A 379 2.05 -32.19 14.35
CA SER A 379 1.77 -33.43 13.65
C SER A 379 1.82 -33.32 12.12
N LEU A 380 1.66 -32.11 11.57
CA LEU A 380 1.69 -31.83 10.13
C LEU A 380 2.74 -30.75 9.91
N GLY A 381 3.96 -31.16 9.56
CA GLY A 381 5.02 -30.20 9.24
C GLY A 381 4.50 -29.15 8.25
N CYS A 382 4.85 -27.87 8.49
CA CYS A 382 4.34 -26.74 7.72
C CYS A 382 4.73 -26.78 6.22
N ALA A 383 5.58 -27.71 5.79
CA ALA A 383 6.00 -27.92 4.40
C ALA A 383 4.93 -28.63 3.55
N CYS A 384 3.69 -28.15 3.61
CA CYS A 384 2.60 -28.61 2.76
C CYS A 384 1.50 -27.56 2.65
N VAL A 385 1.13 -27.21 1.41
CA VAL A 385 -0.05 -26.40 1.08
C VAL A 385 -1.28 -27.31 1.03
N ILE A 386 -2.34 -26.99 1.76
CA ILE A 386 -3.55 -27.85 1.86
C ILE A 386 -4.57 -27.54 0.76
N LEU A 387 -5.51 -28.46 0.50
CA LEU A 387 -6.67 -28.14 -0.35
C LEU A 387 -7.60 -27.15 0.37
N PRO A 388 -8.22 -26.20 -0.34
CA PRO A 388 -8.20 -26.03 -1.79
C PRO A 388 -6.99 -25.28 -2.36
N ALA A 389 -6.11 -24.70 -1.52
CA ALA A 389 -5.00 -23.87 -1.98
C ALA A 389 -3.99 -24.57 -2.90
N ARG A 390 -3.66 -25.84 -2.66
CA ARG A 390 -2.82 -26.63 -3.59
C ARG A 390 -3.53 -27.06 -4.87
N GLY A 391 -4.81 -26.72 -5.03
CA GLY A 391 -5.61 -27.09 -6.20
C GLY A 391 -5.06 -26.42 -7.46
N SER A 392 -5.25 -27.08 -8.60
CA SER A 392 -4.87 -26.49 -9.88
C SER A 392 -5.67 -25.20 -10.14
N HIS A 393 -5.03 -24.22 -10.76
CA HIS A 393 -5.62 -22.91 -11.09
C HIS A 393 -6.13 -22.10 -9.89
N VAL A 394 -5.57 -22.34 -8.70
CA VAL A 394 -5.81 -21.56 -7.49
C VAL A 394 -4.61 -20.66 -7.21
N LEU A 395 -4.86 -19.41 -6.83
CA LEU A 395 -3.86 -18.53 -6.26
C LEU A 395 -3.70 -18.87 -4.77
N ALA A 396 -2.64 -19.60 -4.42
CA ALA A 396 -2.34 -20.02 -3.06
C ALA A 396 -1.63 -18.93 -2.27
N VAL A 397 -2.19 -18.57 -1.10
CA VAL A 397 -1.74 -17.41 -0.32
C VAL A 397 -1.24 -17.81 1.06
N GLY A 398 0.05 -17.59 1.28
CA GLY A 398 0.75 -17.86 2.54
C GLY A 398 0.78 -16.65 3.46
N GLY A 399 1.26 -16.89 4.69
CA GLY A 399 1.30 -15.89 5.75
C GLY A 399 2.70 -15.38 6.09
N LEU A 400 2.83 -14.08 6.33
CA LEU A 400 4.02 -13.44 6.88
C LEU A 400 3.79 -12.94 8.31
N ASN A 401 4.88 -12.81 9.06
CA ASN A 401 4.91 -12.04 10.30
C ASN A 401 4.83 -10.54 10.00
N MET A 402 4.09 -9.81 10.83
CA MET A 402 3.92 -8.36 10.68
C MET A 402 5.24 -7.61 10.55
N GLY A 403 5.34 -6.83 9.48
CA GLY A 403 6.47 -5.95 9.22
C GLY A 403 7.76 -6.63 8.79
N THR A 404 7.73 -7.93 8.51
CA THR A 404 8.87 -8.69 7.98
C THR A 404 8.57 -9.26 6.59
N ASN A 405 9.60 -9.83 5.94
CA ASN A 405 9.45 -10.71 4.78
C ASN A 405 9.70 -12.18 5.17
N TYR A 406 9.52 -12.51 6.45
CA TYR A 406 9.65 -13.87 6.96
C TYR A 406 8.27 -14.52 7.05
N ARG A 407 8.20 -15.75 6.54
CA ARG A 407 7.05 -16.64 6.71
C ARG A 407 6.64 -16.69 8.19
N ASP A 408 5.35 -16.60 8.45
CA ASP A 408 4.81 -16.93 9.77
C ASP A 408 5.02 -18.43 10.02
N VAL A 409 5.62 -18.78 11.15
CA VAL A 409 5.88 -20.18 11.48
C VAL A 409 4.61 -21.03 11.52
N GLU A 410 3.44 -20.42 11.74
CA GLU A 410 2.14 -21.08 11.76
C GLU A 410 1.49 -21.26 10.38
N THR A 411 2.07 -20.74 9.29
CA THR A 411 1.54 -20.94 7.93
C THR A 411 2.15 -22.14 7.23
N SER A 412 1.32 -22.88 6.52
CA SER A 412 1.75 -23.82 5.49
C SER A 412 2.56 -23.15 4.38
N TYR A 413 3.46 -23.90 3.76
CA TYR A 413 4.32 -23.50 2.65
C TYR A 413 4.66 -24.70 1.76
N GLY A 414 5.21 -24.46 0.57
CA GLY A 414 5.50 -25.52 -0.40
C GLY A 414 5.50 -24.99 -1.84
N PRO A 415 5.82 -25.85 -2.81
CA PRO A 415 5.95 -25.45 -4.21
C PRO A 415 4.64 -24.98 -4.85
N GLU A 416 3.49 -25.29 -4.24
CA GLU A 416 2.18 -24.79 -4.70
C GLU A 416 1.84 -23.39 -4.20
N LEU A 417 2.63 -22.83 -3.27
CA LEU A 417 2.44 -21.47 -2.79
C LEU A 417 2.70 -20.48 -3.93
N ASP A 418 1.89 -19.43 -4.05
CA ASP A 418 2.08 -18.40 -5.08
C ASP A 418 2.61 -17.09 -4.50
N VAL A 419 1.89 -16.54 -3.53
CA VAL A 419 2.21 -15.24 -2.94
C VAL A 419 2.00 -15.28 -1.44
N THR A 420 2.54 -14.30 -0.75
CA THR A 420 2.34 -14.12 0.68
C THR A 420 1.75 -12.76 1.01
N THR A 421 0.98 -12.70 2.08
CA THR A 421 0.51 -11.45 2.69
C THR A 421 0.65 -11.56 4.21
N TYR A 422 0.35 -10.50 4.96
CA TYR A 422 0.46 -10.56 6.42
C TYR A 422 -0.65 -11.41 7.04
N SER A 423 -0.25 -12.28 7.95
CA SER A 423 -1.17 -13.27 8.54
C SER A 423 -1.27 -13.20 10.04
N ARG A 424 -0.44 -12.41 10.74
CA ARG A 424 -0.37 -12.40 12.20
C ARG A 424 -0.95 -11.12 12.77
N ASP A 425 -1.86 -11.25 13.73
CA ASP A 425 -2.41 -10.14 14.52
C ASP A 425 -2.97 -9.00 13.65
N ILE A 426 -3.73 -9.36 12.62
CA ILE A 426 -4.31 -8.42 11.66
C ILE A 426 -5.63 -7.85 12.21
N PRO A 427 -5.76 -6.52 12.41
CA PRO A 427 -7.02 -5.90 12.81
C PRO A 427 -8.09 -6.10 11.75
N THR A 428 -9.26 -6.56 12.19
CA THR A 428 -10.41 -6.81 11.33
C THR A 428 -11.72 -6.73 12.13
N LEU A 429 -12.85 -6.96 11.46
CA LEU A 429 -14.17 -6.89 12.05
C LEU A 429 -14.46 -8.12 12.94
N SER A 430 -15.35 -7.90 13.90
CA SER A 430 -15.99 -8.91 14.73
C SER A 430 -17.51 -8.77 14.65
N LEU A 431 -18.24 -9.64 15.36
CA LEU A 431 -19.67 -9.45 15.54
C LEU A 431 -19.93 -8.23 16.41
N MET A 432 -20.95 -7.45 16.07
CA MET A 432 -21.37 -6.32 16.91
C MET A 432 -21.69 -6.79 18.34
N GLY A 433 -21.09 -6.13 19.33
CA GLY A 433 -21.26 -6.45 20.75
C GLY A 433 -20.40 -7.62 21.26
N ALA A 434 -19.52 -8.21 20.45
CA ALA A 434 -18.69 -9.35 20.83
C ALA A 434 -17.19 -8.99 20.91
N LYS A 435 -16.69 -8.64 22.11
CA LYS A 435 -15.23 -8.46 22.29
C LYS A 435 -14.56 -9.83 22.35
N VAL A 436 -13.92 -10.24 21.26
CA VAL A 436 -13.14 -11.48 21.20
C VAL A 436 -11.66 -11.12 21.29
N PHE A 437 -11.04 -11.39 22.43
CA PHE A 437 -9.59 -11.33 22.56
C PHE A 437 -8.93 -12.34 21.62
N SER A 438 -7.83 -11.97 20.98
CA SER A 438 -6.99 -12.93 20.27
C SER A 438 -6.53 -13.98 21.29
N ASN A 439 -6.66 -15.27 20.95
CA ASN A 439 -6.32 -16.35 21.87
C ASN A 439 -4.79 -16.56 21.99
N HIS A 440 -4.00 -15.53 21.70
CA HIS A 440 -2.54 -15.55 21.67
C HIS A 440 -1.99 -14.78 22.86
N THR A 441 -1.12 -15.43 23.64
CA THR A 441 -0.63 -14.94 24.93
C THR A 441 0.31 -13.73 24.87
N VAL A 442 0.73 -13.30 23.68
CA VAL A 442 1.46 -12.03 23.46
C VAL A 442 1.17 -11.57 22.03
N SER A 443 0.39 -10.50 21.85
CA SER A 443 0.29 -9.87 20.53
C SER A 443 1.60 -9.15 20.21
N VAL A 444 2.11 -9.33 18.99
CA VAL A 444 3.28 -8.57 18.49
C VAL A 444 2.90 -7.15 18.07
N VAL A 445 1.59 -6.87 17.97
CA VAL A 445 1.04 -5.54 17.72
C VAL A 445 0.37 -5.05 19.01
N PRO A 446 0.97 -4.08 19.74
CA PRO A 446 0.45 -3.58 21.03
C PRO A 446 -0.99 -3.08 21.02
N SER A 447 -1.58 -2.85 19.84
CA SER A 447 -2.90 -2.27 19.67
C SER A 447 -4.06 -3.24 19.50
N CYS A 448 -3.80 -4.54 19.34
CA CYS A 448 -4.87 -5.52 19.26
C CYS A 448 -5.77 -5.56 20.51
N ASP A 449 -5.23 -5.19 21.67
CA ASP A 449 -5.98 -5.07 22.93
C ASP A 449 -6.81 -3.78 23.03
N LEU A 450 -6.46 -2.77 22.24
CA LEU A 450 -7.07 -1.44 22.24
C LEU A 450 -8.31 -1.36 21.34
N LEU A 451 -8.52 -2.34 20.47
CA LEU A 451 -9.65 -2.36 19.55
C LEU A 451 -11.01 -2.39 20.28
N PRO A 452 -12.05 -1.73 19.71
CA PRO A 452 -13.39 -1.73 20.29
C PRO A 452 -14.05 -3.11 20.26
N VAL A 453 -15.19 -3.22 20.95
CA VAL A 453 -15.98 -4.46 21.09
C VAL A 453 -16.42 -5.07 19.75
N ASN A 454 -16.52 -4.30 18.67
CA ASN A 454 -16.95 -4.77 17.35
C ASN A 454 -15.78 -5.21 16.46
N TYR A 455 -14.55 -5.17 16.97
CA TYR A 455 -13.32 -5.42 16.23
C TYR A 455 -12.48 -6.47 16.95
N ARG A 456 -11.54 -7.06 16.21
CA ARG A 456 -10.59 -8.02 16.75
C ARG A 456 -9.33 -8.10 15.89
N CYS A 457 -8.31 -8.75 16.42
CA CYS A 457 -7.20 -9.24 15.61
C CYS A 457 -7.37 -10.72 15.28
N MET A 458 -6.95 -11.09 14.07
CA MET A 458 -6.93 -12.48 13.63
C MET A 458 -5.54 -12.89 13.15
N THR A 459 -5.22 -14.17 13.34
CA THR A 459 -3.99 -14.79 12.87
C THR A 459 -4.30 -16.04 12.06
N GLY A 460 -3.68 -16.17 10.89
CA GLY A 460 -3.75 -17.33 9.99
C GLY A 460 -3.87 -16.95 8.51
N THR A 461 -3.65 -17.91 7.63
CA THR A 461 -3.81 -17.74 6.17
C THR A 461 -5.25 -17.43 5.75
N SER A 462 -6.22 -17.65 6.64
CA SER A 462 -7.59 -17.22 6.46
C SER A 462 -7.76 -15.70 6.41
N ILE A 463 -6.78 -14.94 6.90
CA ILE A 463 -6.71 -13.48 6.72
C ILE A 463 -5.80 -13.09 5.57
N SER A 464 -4.84 -13.94 5.21
CA SER A 464 -3.96 -13.68 4.06
C SER A 464 -4.69 -13.74 2.73
N SER A 465 -5.48 -14.80 2.52
CA SER A 465 -6.28 -15.03 1.30
C SER A 465 -7.21 -13.87 0.92
N PRO A 466 -8.05 -13.32 1.83
CA PRO A 466 -8.95 -12.23 1.48
C PRO A 466 -8.22 -10.93 1.13
N GLN A 467 -7.02 -10.67 1.69
CA GLN A 467 -6.19 -9.54 1.28
C GLN A 467 -5.76 -9.67 -0.19
N ALA A 468 -5.31 -10.86 -0.61
CA ALA A 468 -4.93 -11.12 -2.00
C ALA A 468 -6.14 -11.07 -2.95
N ALA A 469 -7.27 -11.63 -2.54
CA ALA A 469 -8.52 -11.55 -3.29
C ALA A 469 -8.96 -10.10 -3.51
N ALA A 470 -8.82 -9.25 -2.49
CA ALA A 470 -9.18 -7.84 -2.62
C ALA A 470 -8.21 -7.05 -3.51
N ILE A 471 -6.91 -7.34 -3.48
CA ILE A 471 -5.94 -6.75 -4.41
C ILE A 471 -6.23 -7.18 -5.86
N ALA A 472 -6.58 -8.45 -6.08
CA ALA A 472 -7.07 -8.91 -7.38
C ALA A 472 -8.31 -8.12 -7.83
N GLY A 473 -9.21 -7.83 -6.88
CA GLY A 473 -10.37 -6.99 -7.12
C GLY A 473 -10.01 -5.56 -7.54
N LEU A 474 -9.01 -4.94 -6.92
CA LEU A 474 -8.50 -3.63 -7.33
C LEU A 474 -7.93 -3.65 -8.75
N VAL A 475 -7.16 -4.70 -9.10
CA VAL A 475 -6.64 -4.90 -10.46
C VAL A 475 -7.79 -4.98 -11.46
N LEU A 476 -8.85 -5.74 -11.18
CA LEU A 476 -10.04 -5.82 -12.03
C LEU A 476 -10.82 -4.51 -12.11
N ALA A 477 -10.91 -3.77 -11.00
CA ALA A 477 -11.54 -2.46 -10.98
C ALA A 477 -10.80 -1.46 -11.87
N LYS A 478 -9.46 -1.57 -11.95
CA LYS A 478 -8.61 -0.77 -12.86
C LYS A 478 -8.61 -1.30 -14.29
N ARG A 479 -8.71 -2.61 -14.51
CA ARG A 479 -8.72 -3.27 -15.83
C ARG A 479 -9.85 -4.29 -15.94
N PRO A 480 -11.09 -3.83 -16.21
CA PRO A 480 -12.24 -4.73 -16.37
C PRO A 480 -12.11 -5.68 -17.57
N ASP A 481 -11.21 -5.36 -18.51
CA ASP A 481 -10.85 -6.21 -19.63
C ASP A 481 -10.10 -7.49 -19.23
N PHE A 482 -9.64 -7.62 -17.98
CA PHE A 482 -9.10 -8.87 -17.42
C PHE A 482 -10.15 -9.76 -16.75
N LYS A 483 -11.43 -9.36 -16.72
CA LYS A 483 -12.52 -10.27 -16.32
C LYS A 483 -12.50 -11.51 -17.23
N ASN A 484 -12.76 -12.68 -16.65
CA ASN A 484 -12.68 -13.97 -17.33
C ASN A 484 -11.26 -14.41 -17.76
N HIS A 485 -10.20 -13.75 -17.28
CA HIS A 485 -8.80 -14.08 -17.54
C HIS A 485 -8.02 -14.37 -16.25
N PRO A 486 -8.36 -15.46 -15.51
CA PRO A 486 -7.78 -15.74 -14.19
C PRO A 486 -6.26 -15.98 -14.23
N ASP A 487 -5.71 -16.50 -15.33
CA ASP A 487 -4.26 -16.64 -15.51
C ASP A 487 -3.55 -15.29 -15.57
N THR A 488 -4.14 -14.31 -16.27
CA THR A 488 -3.60 -12.95 -16.36
C THR A 488 -3.61 -12.28 -14.99
N LEU A 489 -4.69 -12.43 -14.23
CA LEU A 489 -4.77 -11.92 -12.85
C LEU A 489 -3.73 -12.59 -11.94
N SER A 490 -3.63 -13.92 -11.99
CA SER A 490 -2.66 -14.67 -11.19
C SER A 490 -1.23 -14.27 -11.52
N MET A 491 -0.92 -14.09 -12.81
CA MET A 491 0.36 -13.56 -13.27
C MET A 491 0.63 -12.17 -12.71
N ILE A 492 -0.31 -11.22 -12.85
CA ILE A 492 -0.13 -9.85 -12.31
C ILE A 492 0.19 -9.92 -10.82
N LEU A 493 -0.56 -10.70 -10.04
CA LEU A 493 -0.35 -10.80 -8.59
C LEU A 493 1.01 -11.41 -8.24
N ARG A 494 1.38 -12.54 -8.87
CA ARG A 494 2.69 -13.19 -8.68
C ARG A 494 3.87 -12.27 -9.02
N TYR A 495 3.80 -11.53 -10.12
CA TYR A 495 4.91 -10.69 -10.57
C TYR A 495 4.87 -9.27 -9.99
N SER A 496 3.82 -8.91 -9.24
CA SER A 496 3.71 -7.64 -8.53
C SER A 496 4.22 -7.68 -7.09
N THR A 497 4.82 -8.79 -6.65
CA THR A 497 5.34 -8.91 -5.30
C THR A 497 6.48 -7.91 -5.04
N ASP A 498 6.66 -7.54 -3.77
CA ASP A 498 7.75 -6.69 -3.31
C ASP A 498 9.07 -7.48 -3.28
N ASP A 499 10.03 -7.01 -4.04
CA ASP A 499 11.41 -7.49 -4.09
C ASP A 499 12.42 -6.41 -3.62
N GLY A 500 11.93 -5.29 -3.09
CA GLY A 500 12.72 -4.13 -2.69
C GLY A 500 13.20 -3.26 -3.86
N ALA A 501 12.78 -3.54 -5.10
CA ALA A 501 13.13 -2.77 -6.28
C ALA A 501 12.04 -1.76 -6.68
N ALA A 502 12.44 -0.68 -7.37
CA ALA A 502 11.47 0.28 -7.90
C ALA A 502 10.53 -0.40 -8.93
N PRO A 503 9.29 0.07 -9.13
CA PRO A 503 8.33 -0.54 -10.09
C PRO A 503 8.80 -0.58 -11.55
N CYS A 504 9.88 0.13 -11.89
CA CYS A 504 10.51 0.08 -13.20
C CYS A 504 11.78 -0.77 -13.23
N ALA A 505 12.34 -1.16 -12.08
CA ALA A 505 13.61 -1.88 -12.02
C ALA A 505 13.43 -3.34 -12.49
N LEU A 506 14.54 -3.99 -12.83
CA LEU A 506 14.54 -5.42 -13.12
C LEU A 506 14.14 -6.17 -11.85
N ASP A 507 12.96 -6.79 -11.87
CA ASP A 507 12.50 -7.59 -10.75
C ASP A 507 13.33 -8.88 -10.64
N THR A 508 14.07 -9.03 -9.55
CA THR A 508 14.74 -10.30 -9.24
C THR A 508 13.86 -11.10 -8.30
N ILE A 509 12.70 -11.55 -8.80
CA ILE A 509 11.81 -12.41 -8.01
C ILE A 509 12.53 -13.73 -7.74
N ARG A 510 12.84 -13.96 -6.47
CA ARG A 510 13.44 -15.20 -6.00
C ARG A 510 12.32 -16.11 -5.53
N HIS A 511 12.04 -17.15 -6.31
CA HIS A 511 11.13 -18.20 -5.88
C HIS A 511 11.83 -19.07 -4.83
N ASP A 512 11.30 -19.10 -3.61
CA ASP A 512 11.63 -20.10 -2.60
C ASP A 512 10.37 -20.71 -2.00
N ASP A 513 10.48 -21.90 -1.43
CA ASP A 513 9.30 -22.65 -1.01
C ASP A 513 8.58 -22.01 0.20
N GLU A 514 9.20 -21.07 0.91
CA GLU A 514 8.62 -20.45 2.12
C GLU A 514 7.75 -19.23 1.83
N ILE A 515 8.14 -18.41 0.86
CA ILE A 515 7.39 -17.19 0.48
C ILE A 515 7.04 -17.13 -1.02
N SER A 516 7.45 -18.11 -1.82
CA SER A 516 7.22 -18.24 -3.25
C SER A 516 7.65 -16.99 -4.03
N TYR A 517 6.75 -16.33 -4.77
CA TYR A 517 7.05 -15.08 -5.47
C TYR A 517 7.28 -13.91 -4.51
N GLY A 518 6.97 -14.05 -3.22
CA GLY A 518 7.21 -13.04 -2.20
C GLY A 518 5.94 -12.38 -1.70
N ARG A 519 6.11 -11.23 -1.05
CA ARG A 519 5.01 -10.48 -0.44
C ARG A 519 4.25 -9.70 -1.50
N LEU A 520 2.93 -9.84 -1.57
CA LEU A 520 2.11 -9.09 -2.52
C LEU A 520 2.18 -7.57 -2.26
N ASP A 521 2.26 -6.76 -3.31
CA ASP A 521 2.25 -5.29 -3.24
C ASP A 521 1.14 -4.74 -4.15
N ALA A 522 0.13 -4.13 -3.53
CA ALA A 522 -1.05 -3.62 -4.21
C ALA A 522 -0.72 -2.46 -5.17
N TYR A 523 0.24 -1.62 -4.80
CA TYR A 523 0.68 -0.50 -5.62
C TYR A 523 1.40 -0.98 -6.88
N ARG A 524 2.32 -1.93 -6.74
CA ARG A 524 3.02 -2.56 -7.88
C ARG A 524 2.03 -3.24 -8.82
N ALA A 525 1.02 -3.94 -8.26
CA ALA A 525 -0.02 -4.59 -9.05
C ALA A 525 -0.82 -3.57 -9.88
N LEU A 526 -1.26 -2.47 -9.26
CA LEU A 526 -1.98 -1.41 -9.96
C LEU A 526 -1.10 -0.62 -10.91
N HIS A 527 0.15 -0.32 -10.56
CA HIS A 527 1.12 0.38 -11.40
C HIS A 527 1.33 -0.35 -12.72
N ALA A 528 1.59 -1.66 -12.65
CA ALA A 528 1.82 -2.50 -13.82
C ALA A 528 0.68 -2.46 -14.82
N VAL A 529 -0.57 -2.31 -14.35
CA VAL A 529 -1.77 -2.30 -15.19
C VAL A 529 -2.27 -0.90 -15.56
N SER A 530 -1.62 0.15 -15.05
CA SER A 530 -2.02 1.56 -15.20
C SER A 530 -1.21 2.34 -16.23
N ARG A 531 -0.18 1.74 -16.82
CA ARG A 531 0.67 2.40 -17.82
C ARG A 531 -0.17 2.91 -19.01
N GLY A 532 0.18 4.11 -19.48
CA GLY A 532 -0.57 4.84 -20.50
C GLY A 532 -1.70 5.73 -19.98
N ASN A 533 -2.18 5.54 -18.75
CA ASN A 533 -3.13 6.44 -18.09
C ASN A 533 -2.38 7.53 -17.32
N VAL A 534 -1.68 8.39 -18.04
CA VAL A 534 -0.68 9.31 -17.48
C VAL A 534 -1.27 10.47 -16.68
N ASN A 535 -2.56 10.76 -16.90
CA ASN A 535 -3.27 11.79 -16.14
C ASN A 535 -4.14 11.22 -15.01
N ASN A 536 -4.12 9.90 -14.81
CA ASN A 536 -4.92 9.19 -13.83
C ASN A 536 -6.43 9.42 -13.92
N ALA A 537 -6.99 9.62 -15.12
CA ALA A 537 -8.44 9.81 -15.30
C ALA A 537 -9.24 8.49 -15.27
N GLY A 538 -8.60 7.37 -14.96
CA GLY A 538 -9.20 6.03 -14.97
C GLY A 538 -9.22 5.36 -16.35
N ILE A 539 -9.33 6.13 -17.44
CA ILE A 539 -9.30 5.63 -18.83
C ILE A 539 -8.00 6.04 -19.55
N ILE A 540 -7.69 5.39 -20.68
CA ILE A 540 -6.58 5.77 -21.57
C ILE A 540 -7.18 6.34 -22.84
N ASP A 541 -7.00 7.64 -23.08
CA ASP A 541 -7.57 8.34 -24.23
C ASP A 541 -6.68 9.47 -24.79
N LEU A 542 -7.23 10.35 -25.63
CA LEU A 542 -6.48 11.45 -26.24
C LEU A 542 -6.00 12.50 -25.23
N SER A 543 -6.61 12.57 -24.04
CA SER A 543 -6.15 13.45 -22.96
C SER A 543 -4.83 12.97 -22.37
N ASP A 544 -4.60 11.66 -22.28
CA ASP A 544 -3.31 11.08 -21.89
C ASP A 544 -2.22 11.41 -22.90
N LEU A 545 -2.55 11.33 -24.19
CA LEU A 545 -1.60 11.69 -25.26
C LEU A 545 -1.16 13.16 -25.14
N THR A 546 -2.13 14.06 -24.90
CA THR A 546 -1.87 15.49 -24.72
C THR A 546 -1.05 15.75 -23.46
N TYR A 547 -1.36 15.03 -22.37
CA TYR A 547 -0.67 15.15 -21.09
C TYR A 547 0.80 14.69 -21.22
N LEU A 548 1.04 13.49 -21.77
CA LEU A 548 2.40 12.96 -21.97
C LEU A 548 3.21 13.82 -22.94
N SER A 549 2.59 14.31 -24.02
CA SER A 549 3.24 15.24 -24.94
C SER A 549 3.64 16.56 -24.27
N SER A 550 2.83 17.07 -23.34
CA SER A 550 3.11 18.32 -22.63
C SER A 550 4.24 18.14 -21.63
N TYR A 551 4.28 17.00 -20.92
CA TYR A 551 5.39 16.62 -20.05
C TYR A 551 6.72 16.53 -20.81
N LEU A 552 6.74 15.80 -21.93
CA LEU A 552 7.96 15.63 -22.74
C LEU A 552 8.46 16.92 -23.40
N ALA A 553 7.61 17.95 -23.48
CA ALA A 553 7.96 19.27 -24.00
C ALA A 553 8.36 20.27 -22.91
N ASP A 554 8.56 19.83 -21.66
CA ASP A 554 8.88 20.65 -20.47
C ASP A 554 7.83 21.74 -20.17
N ASN A 555 6.59 21.59 -20.67
CA ASN A 555 5.51 22.56 -20.51
C ASN A 555 4.35 22.05 -19.63
N GLY A 556 4.43 20.79 -19.17
CA GLY A 556 3.37 20.13 -18.43
C GLY A 556 3.87 19.32 -17.22
N PRO A 557 2.97 18.96 -16.29
CA PRO A 557 3.32 18.18 -15.11
C PRO A 557 3.73 16.74 -15.46
N ALA A 558 4.55 16.13 -14.60
CA ALA A 558 4.88 14.70 -14.69
C ALA A 558 3.62 13.81 -14.62
N PRO A 559 3.64 12.60 -15.21
CA PRO A 559 2.57 11.62 -15.06
C PRO A 559 2.17 11.38 -13.59
N ILE A 560 0.89 11.12 -13.35
CA ILE A 560 0.31 10.90 -12.02
C ILE A 560 -0.46 9.58 -11.99
N PRO A 561 -0.39 8.80 -10.89
CA PRO A 561 0.21 9.17 -9.61
C PRO A 561 1.74 9.02 -9.55
N ASP A 562 2.32 8.30 -10.50
CA ASP A 562 3.74 7.97 -10.58
C ASP A 562 4.27 8.23 -11.99
N MET A 563 5.49 8.76 -12.12
CA MET A 563 6.03 9.14 -13.42
C MET A 563 6.17 7.95 -14.39
N TYR A 564 6.46 6.76 -13.87
CA TYR A 564 6.69 5.54 -14.65
C TYR A 564 5.42 4.92 -15.22
N ILE A 565 4.22 5.43 -14.90
CA ILE A 565 3.04 5.07 -15.69
C ILE A 565 3.13 5.61 -17.12
N GLY A 566 3.98 6.63 -17.35
CA GLY A 566 4.28 7.17 -18.67
C GLY A 566 5.34 6.40 -19.44
N ASP A 567 5.97 5.39 -18.82
CA ASP A 567 6.87 4.44 -19.49
C ASP A 567 5.97 3.31 -20.01
N LEU A 568 5.75 3.24 -21.33
CA LEU A 568 4.86 2.26 -21.96
C LEU A 568 5.64 1.10 -22.59
N ASN A 569 6.97 1.24 -22.72
CA ASN A 569 7.84 0.26 -23.35
C ASN A 569 8.70 -0.54 -22.35
N CYS A 570 8.58 -0.24 -21.05
CA CYS A 570 9.26 -0.90 -19.95
C CYS A 570 10.79 -0.73 -19.93
N ASP A 571 11.29 0.38 -20.46
CA ASP A 571 12.73 0.69 -20.50
C ASP A 571 13.22 1.57 -19.33
N CYS A 572 12.32 1.84 -18.37
CA CYS A 572 12.53 2.69 -17.19
C CYS A 572 12.70 4.18 -17.50
N GLN A 573 12.41 4.62 -18.72
CA GLN A 573 12.48 6.02 -19.13
C GLN A 573 11.15 6.45 -19.73
N VAL A 574 10.81 7.72 -19.56
CA VAL A 574 9.62 8.31 -20.16
C VAL A 574 10.08 9.22 -21.28
N THR A 575 9.89 8.79 -22.53
CA THR A 575 10.47 9.39 -23.72
C THR A 575 9.46 9.46 -24.88
N LEU A 576 9.90 9.96 -26.04
CA LEU A 576 9.10 9.94 -27.27
C LEU A 576 8.77 8.52 -27.77
N ALA A 577 9.49 7.50 -27.32
CA ALA A 577 9.17 6.10 -27.62
C ALA A 577 7.84 5.70 -26.95
N ASP A 578 7.62 6.15 -25.71
CA ASP A 578 6.41 5.88 -24.95
C ASP A 578 5.21 6.64 -25.50
N LEU A 579 5.42 7.89 -25.93
CA LEU A 579 4.42 8.65 -26.66
C LEU A 579 4.00 7.91 -27.95
N SER A 580 4.96 7.32 -28.67
CA SER A 580 4.70 6.53 -29.88
C SER A 580 3.94 5.23 -29.57
N ALA A 581 4.25 4.57 -28.45
CA ALA A 581 3.52 3.41 -27.96
C ALA A 581 2.07 3.77 -27.59
N LEU A 582 1.86 4.93 -26.96
CA LEU A 582 0.52 5.44 -26.63
C LEU A 582 -0.30 5.74 -27.89
N VAL A 583 0.30 6.38 -28.90
CA VAL A 583 -0.35 6.59 -30.21
C VAL A 583 -0.73 5.26 -30.84
N THR A 584 0.17 4.27 -30.80
CA THR A 584 -0.09 2.93 -31.34
C THR A 584 -1.29 2.29 -30.65
N TYR A 585 -1.34 2.34 -29.32
CA TYR A 585 -2.47 1.85 -28.54
C TYR A 585 -3.80 2.52 -28.93
N LEU A 586 -3.81 3.84 -29.08
CA LEU A 586 -5.03 4.61 -29.40
C LEU A 586 -5.51 4.45 -30.85
N THR A 587 -4.61 4.10 -31.77
CA THR A 587 -4.91 4.08 -33.22
C THR A 587 -5.00 2.68 -33.83
N THR A 588 -4.48 1.65 -33.14
CA THR A 588 -4.42 0.29 -33.65
C THR A 588 -5.45 -0.60 -32.95
N PRO A 589 -6.41 -1.19 -33.68
CA PRO A 589 -7.35 -2.14 -33.10
C PRO A 589 -6.65 -3.28 -32.38
N ASN A 590 -7.10 -3.62 -31.17
CA ASN A 590 -6.56 -4.69 -30.32
C ASN A 590 -5.10 -4.50 -29.86
N ALA A 591 -4.51 -3.32 -30.02
CA ALA A 591 -3.23 -3.04 -29.39
C ALA A 591 -3.38 -3.10 -27.86
N THR A 592 -2.38 -3.66 -27.18
CA THR A 592 -2.30 -3.75 -25.72
C THR A 592 -1.09 -2.97 -25.24
N ILE A 593 -1.18 -2.45 -24.02
CA ILE A 593 -0.04 -1.86 -23.33
C ILE A 593 0.69 -2.99 -22.60
N ALA A 594 2.02 -2.99 -22.70
CA ALA A 594 2.85 -3.98 -22.05
C ALA A 594 2.65 -3.92 -20.52
N LEU A 595 2.44 -5.08 -19.91
CA LEU A 595 2.57 -5.24 -18.47
C LEU A 595 4.07 -5.31 -18.18
N CYS A 596 4.62 -4.29 -17.52
CA CYS A 596 6.05 -4.17 -17.31
C CYS A 596 6.56 -5.06 -16.17
N PHE A 597 6.47 -6.37 -16.37
CA PHE A 597 7.16 -7.39 -15.59
C PHE A 597 8.31 -7.92 -16.45
N ARG A 598 9.57 -7.78 -16.02
CA ARG A 598 10.70 -8.38 -16.75
C ARG A 598 10.82 -9.84 -16.33
N PHE A 599 10.33 -10.76 -17.17
CA PHE A 599 10.44 -12.20 -16.94
C PHE A 599 11.90 -12.64 -17.04
N HIS A 600 12.47 -13.19 -15.96
CA HIS A 600 13.63 -14.07 -16.06
C HIS A 600 13.14 -15.45 -16.50
N ASN A 601 13.60 -15.90 -17.68
CA ASN A 601 13.45 -17.29 -18.12
C ASN A 601 14.38 -18.22 -17.37
#